data_AF-K2AFV5-F1
#
_entry.id   AF-K2AFV5-F1
#
_cell.length_a   1.000
_cell.length_b   1.000
_cell.length_c   1.000
_cell.angle_alpha   90.00
_cell.angle_beta   90.00
_cell.angle_gamma   90.00
#
_symmetry.space_group_name_H-M   'P 1'
#
loop_
_entity.id
_entity.type
_entity.pdbx_description
1 polymer ?
#
loop_
_entity_poly.entity_id
_entity_poly.type
_entity_poly.pdbx_seq_one_letter_code
_entity_poly.pdbx_strand_id
1 'polypeptide(L)'
;MAKQQHTKQQVRAKIRWGIFGIFALLLIALSYDGPTYANRVIDKVNDTVALGVPRIPEHPFALGLDLQGGAHLIYEADTQEIDPADRADAVEGVRDVIERRVNGIGVGEPNVQTSKVGETYRVLVELPGVSDVNAAIAMIGGTPILEFREENNVPPRDLTEEEQGQIDTYNVEASDKASAALARISGGESFEDVAKEVSEDEKSKVNGGYIGFVSEQSIYPEIFAWAENATEGDITKKVVETDGGYEIIKRAGQKDGAIQTTASHILICYLGAKNCDATMTKQEALAEAQRIYGEANATNFADLAKEHSTEPGAEVTGGSLGTFGPGAKVPAFEEALNAAKSGEIIGPVETEFGYHIIYKEAEAPSTEYEISLVHIRKLTATDVLPSQDPWMPTKLSGKNLDRAEVVTDSQTGQIQVSLLFDNEGTTLFKDITERNIDKQVAIFLDGSVISAPVVQTIITDGRAVISGGFDLTEARLLSQRLNAGALPVPVDLVSQ
;
A
#
# COMPACT_ATOMS: atom_id res chain seq x y z
N MET A 1 73.10 -43.48 62.08
CA MET A 1 71.86 -44.02 61.47
C MET A 1 70.73 -42.98 61.30
N ALA A 2 70.59 -41.95 62.15
CA ALA A 2 69.51 -40.96 62.05
C ALA A 2 69.51 -40.08 60.77
N LYS A 3 70.68 -39.78 60.18
CA LYS A 3 70.79 -38.89 59.00
C LYS A 3 70.23 -39.51 57.71
N GLN A 4 70.30 -40.84 57.55
CA GLN A 4 69.76 -41.54 56.37
C GLN A 4 68.23 -41.70 56.40
N GLN A 5 67.60 -41.75 57.58
CA GLN A 5 66.14 -41.80 57.71
C GLN A 5 65.49 -40.45 57.35
N HIS A 6 66.12 -39.33 57.74
CA HIS A 6 65.63 -37.99 57.42
C HIS A 6 65.60 -37.71 55.90
N THR A 7 66.61 -38.16 55.16
CA THR A 7 66.68 -37.95 53.70
C THR A 7 65.63 -38.78 52.95
N LYS A 8 65.38 -40.03 53.35
CA LYS A 8 64.33 -40.86 52.75
C LYS A 8 62.92 -40.31 53.01
N GLN A 9 62.69 -39.70 54.17
CA GLN A 9 61.40 -39.11 54.53
C GLN A 9 61.11 -37.83 53.72
N GLN A 10 62.12 -36.99 53.48
CA GLN A 10 62.00 -35.80 52.63
C GLN A 10 61.75 -36.13 51.15
N VAL A 11 62.41 -37.18 50.62
CA VAL A 11 62.16 -37.64 49.23
C VAL A 11 60.74 -38.17 49.08
N ARG A 12 60.27 -38.98 50.05
CA ARG A 12 58.88 -39.48 50.05
C ARG A 12 57.85 -38.34 50.16
N ALA A 13 58.13 -37.30 50.93
CA ALA A 13 57.27 -36.13 51.03
C ALA A 13 57.20 -35.35 49.69
N LYS A 14 58.34 -35.13 49.02
CA LYS A 14 58.37 -34.51 47.68
C LYS A 14 57.62 -35.31 46.63
N ILE A 15 57.77 -36.64 46.63
CA ILE A 15 57.04 -37.51 45.71
C ILE A 15 55.52 -37.43 45.99
N ARG A 16 55.10 -37.43 47.26
CA ARG A 16 53.67 -37.29 47.63
C ARG A 16 53.08 -35.95 47.18
N TRP A 17 53.81 -34.86 47.37
CA TRP A 17 53.39 -33.54 46.88
C TRP A 17 53.40 -33.44 45.35
N GLY A 18 54.36 -34.08 44.68
CA GLY A 18 54.36 -34.18 43.22
C GLY A 18 53.16 -34.96 42.67
N ILE A 19 52.85 -36.11 43.27
CA ILE A 19 51.66 -36.91 42.90
C ILE A 19 50.38 -36.10 43.14
N PHE A 20 50.26 -35.43 44.29
CA PHE A 20 49.12 -34.58 44.58
C PHE A 20 48.97 -33.45 43.55
N GLY A 21 50.07 -32.79 43.17
CA GLY A 21 50.07 -31.75 42.14
C GLY A 21 49.60 -32.27 40.78
N ILE A 22 50.02 -33.47 40.38
CA ILE A 22 49.55 -34.11 39.13
C ILE A 22 48.05 -34.39 39.20
N PHE A 23 47.54 -34.95 40.30
CA PHE A 23 46.10 -35.19 40.46
C PHE A 23 45.28 -33.89 40.48
N ALA A 24 45.79 -32.84 41.12
CA ALA A 24 45.15 -31.53 41.12
C ALA A 24 45.07 -30.94 39.70
N LEU A 25 46.17 -31.00 38.93
CA LEU A 25 46.18 -30.55 37.54
C LEU A 25 45.23 -31.36 36.67
N LEU A 26 45.16 -32.67 36.87
CA LEU A 26 44.29 -33.56 36.11
C LEU A 26 42.80 -33.29 36.40
N LEU A 27 42.46 -32.97 37.65
CA LEU A 27 41.12 -32.53 38.03
C LEU A 27 40.77 -31.17 37.42
N ILE A 28 41.71 -30.24 37.38
CA ILE A 28 41.52 -28.93 36.72
C ILE A 28 41.32 -29.11 35.21
N ALA A 29 42.13 -29.94 34.56
CA ALA A 29 41.97 -30.23 33.13
C ALA A 29 40.61 -30.88 32.84
N LEU A 30 40.21 -31.92 33.60
CA LEU A 30 38.89 -32.53 33.47
C LEU A 30 37.73 -31.56 33.70
N SER A 31 37.90 -30.59 34.61
CA SER A 31 36.89 -29.57 34.86
C SER A 31 36.71 -28.61 33.68
N TYR A 32 37.76 -28.41 32.87
CA TYR A 32 37.73 -27.54 31.69
C TYR A 32 37.30 -28.30 30.43
N ASP A 33 37.87 -29.50 30.21
CA ASP A 33 37.65 -30.28 28.99
C ASP A 33 36.34 -31.10 29.02
N GLY A 34 35.82 -31.37 30.22
CA GLY A 34 34.62 -32.19 30.42
C GLY A 34 33.76 -31.73 31.59
N PRO A 35 33.29 -30.47 31.62
CA PRO A 35 32.52 -29.90 32.72
C PRO A 35 31.25 -30.72 33.00
N THR A 36 30.63 -31.32 31.99
CA THR A 36 29.48 -32.24 32.13
C THR A 36 29.81 -33.48 32.97
N TYR A 37 30.98 -34.10 32.78
CA TYR A 37 31.41 -35.26 33.57
C TYR A 37 31.82 -34.86 34.97
N ALA A 38 32.50 -33.72 35.13
CA ALA A 38 32.84 -33.16 36.43
C ALA A 38 31.57 -32.80 37.23
N ASN A 39 30.58 -32.17 36.58
CA ASN A 39 29.28 -31.84 37.17
C ASN A 39 28.52 -33.09 37.63
N ARG A 40 28.54 -34.19 36.86
CA ARG A 40 27.95 -35.47 37.31
C ARG A 40 28.60 -36.01 38.59
N VAL A 41 29.91 -35.82 38.75
CA VAL A 41 30.62 -36.23 39.97
C VAL A 41 30.30 -35.28 41.12
N ILE A 42 30.27 -33.96 40.86
CA ILE A 42 29.89 -32.92 41.83
C ILE A 42 28.48 -33.17 42.35
N ASP A 43 27.52 -33.45 41.46
CA ASP A 43 26.14 -33.79 41.80
C ASP A 43 26.10 -35.02 42.71
N LYS A 44 26.81 -36.09 42.35
CA LYS A 44 26.86 -37.32 43.15
C LYS A 44 27.47 -37.10 44.55
N VAL A 45 28.46 -36.22 44.67
CA VAL A 45 29.06 -35.83 45.96
C VAL A 45 28.09 -34.98 46.79
N ASN A 46 27.42 -34.01 46.16
CA ASN A 46 26.40 -33.19 46.80
C ASN A 46 25.23 -34.03 47.33
N ASP A 47 24.80 -35.03 46.56
CA ASP A 47 23.72 -35.94 46.94
C ASP A 47 24.10 -36.88 48.10
N THR A 48 25.39 -37.22 48.22
CA THR A 48 25.85 -38.20 49.23
C THR A 48 26.28 -37.54 50.54
N VAL A 49 26.92 -36.37 50.48
CA VAL A 49 27.59 -35.76 51.65
C VAL A 49 27.08 -34.35 51.96
N ALA A 50 26.10 -33.84 51.20
CA ALA A 50 25.48 -32.51 51.39
C ALA A 50 26.48 -31.35 51.50
N LEU A 51 27.61 -31.44 50.77
CA LEU A 51 28.69 -30.45 50.85
C LEU A 51 28.43 -29.15 50.08
N GLY A 52 27.42 -29.12 49.19
CA GLY A 52 27.01 -27.91 48.48
C GLY A 52 28.07 -27.35 47.52
N VAL A 53 28.81 -28.22 46.83
CA VAL A 53 29.82 -27.83 45.84
C VAL A 53 29.13 -27.26 44.58
N PRO A 54 29.49 -26.06 44.11
CA PRO A 54 28.86 -25.45 42.93
C PRO A 54 29.21 -26.20 41.65
N ARG A 55 28.26 -26.23 40.70
CA ARG A 55 28.50 -26.75 39.34
C ARG A 55 29.43 -25.82 38.56
N ILE A 56 30.18 -26.41 37.66
CA ILE A 56 31.02 -25.72 36.68
C ILE A 56 30.14 -25.33 35.49
N PRO A 57 30.22 -24.09 34.97
CA PRO A 57 29.49 -23.67 33.77
C PRO A 57 29.78 -24.57 32.57
N GLU A 58 28.72 -25.00 31.87
CA GLU A 58 28.83 -25.78 30.65
C GLU A 58 28.79 -24.83 29.45
N HIS A 59 29.90 -24.72 28.72
CA HIS A 59 29.96 -24.01 27.45
C HIS A 59 30.00 -25.04 26.32
N PRO A 60 29.02 -25.04 25.39
CA PRO A 60 29.10 -25.89 24.21
C PRO A 60 30.30 -25.48 23.34
N PHE A 61 30.94 -26.44 22.69
CA PHE A 61 32.02 -26.14 21.73
C PHE A 61 31.44 -25.39 20.52
N ALA A 62 32.11 -24.31 20.09
CA ALA A 62 31.84 -23.72 18.78
C ALA A 62 32.30 -24.71 17.70
N LEU A 63 31.36 -25.19 16.89
CA LEU A 63 31.64 -26.13 15.82
C LEU A 63 31.82 -25.35 14.52
N GLY A 64 32.95 -25.57 13.83
CA GLY A 64 33.19 -24.98 12.52
C GLY A 64 32.27 -25.55 11.44
N LEU A 65 32.30 -24.94 10.25
CA LEU A 65 31.50 -25.33 9.09
C LEU A 65 31.59 -26.83 8.78
N ASP A 66 32.79 -27.42 8.86
CA ASP A 66 33.03 -28.85 8.58
C ASP A 66 32.32 -29.81 9.55
N LEU A 67 31.98 -29.34 10.76
CA LEU A 67 31.39 -30.15 11.82
C LEU A 67 29.90 -29.88 12.01
N GLN A 68 29.44 -28.67 11.73
CA GLN A 68 28.05 -28.24 11.92
C GLN A 68 27.24 -28.17 10.61
N GLY A 69 27.91 -28.17 9.46
CA GLY A 69 27.30 -27.81 8.17
C GLY A 69 27.01 -26.31 8.08
N GLY A 70 26.69 -25.82 6.88
CA GLY A 70 26.43 -24.39 6.64
C GLY A 70 26.78 -23.97 5.21
N ALA A 71 27.20 -22.71 5.03
CA ALA A 71 27.62 -22.18 3.73
C ALA A 71 28.99 -21.47 3.80
N HIS A 72 29.77 -21.58 2.72
CA HIS A 72 30.99 -20.81 2.49
C HIS A 72 30.81 -20.00 1.20
N LEU A 73 30.59 -18.70 1.31
CA LEU A 73 30.28 -17.83 0.18
C LEU A 73 31.48 -16.92 -0.09
N ILE A 74 31.83 -16.78 -1.37
CA ILE A 74 32.85 -15.84 -1.81
C ILE A 74 32.18 -14.82 -2.71
N TYR A 75 32.26 -13.56 -2.30
CA TYR A 75 31.79 -12.42 -3.05
C TYR A 75 32.96 -11.65 -3.65
N GLU A 76 32.80 -11.09 -4.84
CA GLU A 76 33.72 -10.12 -5.44
C GLU A 76 33.10 -8.73 -5.36
N ALA A 77 33.88 -7.73 -4.91
CA ALA A 77 33.40 -6.35 -4.75
C ALA A 77 33.72 -5.53 -6.00
N ASP A 78 32.71 -4.87 -6.57
CA ASP A 78 32.88 -3.99 -7.72
C ASP A 78 33.45 -2.63 -7.27
N THR A 79 34.75 -2.44 -7.52
CA THR A 79 35.48 -1.23 -7.11
C THR A 79 35.92 -0.39 -8.31
N GLN A 80 35.35 -0.64 -9.51
CA GLN A 80 35.77 0.04 -10.74
C GLN A 80 35.53 1.54 -10.69
N GLU A 81 34.44 1.97 -10.03
CA GLU A 81 34.04 3.38 -9.89
C GLU A 81 34.70 4.09 -8.70
N ILE A 82 35.51 3.38 -7.90
CA ILE A 82 36.16 3.92 -6.69
C ILE A 82 37.62 4.27 -6.97
N ASP A 83 38.07 5.43 -6.47
CA ASP A 83 39.48 5.84 -6.53
C ASP A 83 40.37 4.75 -5.91
N PRO A 84 41.45 4.32 -6.58
CA PRO A 84 42.38 3.31 -6.06
C PRO A 84 42.82 3.50 -4.59
N ALA A 85 42.92 4.73 -4.11
CA ALA A 85 43.28 5.04 -2.72
C ALA A 85 42.21 4.61 -1.71
N ASP A 86 40.93 4.64 -2.10
CA ASP A 86 39.78 4.44 -1.21
C ASP A 86 39.17 3.02 -1.32
N ARG A 87 39.63 2.21 -2.28
CA ARG A 87 39.07 0.86 -2.53
C ARG A 87 39.15 -0.06 -1.33
N ALA A 88 40.25 -0.02 -0.58
CA ALA A 88 40.43 -0.89 0.59
C ALA A 88 39.41 -0.54 1.68
N ASP A 89 39.24 0.75 1.98
CA ASP A 89 38.29 1.23 2.98
C ASP A 89 36.84 0.97 2.55
N ALA A 90 36.52 1.10 1.26
CA ALA A 90 35.20 0.75 0.73
C ALA A 90 34.86 -0.74 0.92
N VAL A 91 35.83 -1.62 0.67
CA VAL A 91 35.66 -3.08 0.84
C VAL A 91 35.58 -3.48 2.31
N GLU A 92 36.30 -2.79 3.19
CA GLU A 92 36.15 -2.95 4.64
C GLU A 92 34.74 -2.53 5.09
N GLY A 93 34.19 -1.45 4.54
CA GLY A 93 32.80 -1.07 4.77
C GLY A 93 31.79 -2.12 4.27
N VAL A 94 32.08 -2.77 3.13
CA VAL A 94 31.29 -3.92 2.66
C VAL A 94 31.33 -5.07 3.66
N ARG A 95 32.51 -5.43 4.18
CA ARG A 95 32.64 -6.44 5.24
C ARG A 95 31.75 -6.09 6.42
N ASP A 96 31.82 -4.87 6.92
CA ASP A 96 31.05 -4.44 8.11
C ASP A 96 29.53 -4.50 7.88
N VAL A 97 29.08 -4.20 6.66
CA VAL A 97 27.66 -4.36 6.28
C VAL A 97 27.28 -5.84 6.22
N ILE A 98 28.09 -6.67 5.56
CA ILE A 98 27.84 -8.11 5.43
C ILE A 98 27.83 -8.77 6.81
N GLU A 99 28.79 -8.44 7.69
CA GLU A 99 28.86 -8.92 9.07
C GLU A 99 27.58 -8.59 9.84
N ARG A 100 27.09 -7.35 9.76
CA ARG A 100 25.81 -6.96 10.38
C ARG A 100 24.63 -7.74 9.82
N ARG A 101 24.60 -8.02 8.50
CA ARG A 101 23.52 -8.81 7.86
C ARG A 101 23.53 -10.25 8.35
N VAL A 102 24.69 -10.89 8.37
CA VAL A 102 24.81 -12.31 8.75
C VAL A 102 24.59 -12.55 10.23
N ASN A 103 24.95 -11.60 11.09
CA ASN A 103 24.63 -11.65 12.52
C ASN A 103 23.12 -11.69 12.79
N GLY A 104 22.29 -11.23 11.85
CA GLY A 104 20.82 -11.32 11.91
C GLY A 104 20.24 -12.70 11.57
N ILE A 105 21.00 -13.59 10.92
CA ILE A 105 20.50 -14.81 10.27
C ILE A 105 20.37 -15.99 11.26
N GLY A 106 20.61 -15.80 12.56
CA GLY A 106 20.50 -16.87 13.56
C GLY A 106 21.54 -17.99 13.36
N VAL A 107 22.62 -17.69 12.65
CA VAL A 107 23.77 -18.57 12.42
C VAL A 107 24.72 -18.57 13.62
N GLY A 108 25.49 -19.64 13.79
CA GLY A 108 26.52 -19.72 14.83
C GLY A 108 27.77 -18.98 14.39
N GLU A 109 28.16 -17.93 15.13
CA GLU A 109 29.39 -17.12 14.94
C GLU A 109 29.87 -17.01 13.49
N PRO A 110 29.22 -16.17 12.66
CA PRO A 110 29.63 -16.00 11.27
C PRO A 110 31.02 -15.37 11.18
N ASN A 111 31.81 -15.78 10.19
CA ASN A 111 33.15 -15.25 9.95
C ASN A 111 33.18 -14.55 8.59
N VAL A 112 33.48 -13.25 8.59
CA VAL A 112 33.51 -12.40 7.40
C VAL A 112 34.90 -11.81 7.24
N GLN A 113 35.57 -12.10 6.13
CA GLN A 113 36.95 -11.69 5.88
C GLN A 113 37.11 -11.04 4.52
N THR A 114 37.92 -10.00 4.44
CA THR A 114 38.33 -9.39 3.18
C THR A 114 39.60 -10.06 2.66
N SER A 115 39.70 -10.25 1.35
CA SER A 115 40.87 -10.83 0.68
C SER A 115 41.11 -10.09 -0.64
N LYS A 116 42.37 -9.83 -0.95
CA LYS A 116 42.77 -9.24 -2.24
C LYS A 116 43.50 -10.31 -3.06
N VAL A 117 42.98 -10.61 -4.25
CA VAL A 117 43.59 -11.55 -5.20
C VAL A 117 43.90 -10.80 -6.49
N GLY A 118 45.18 -10.47 -6.70
CA GLY A 118 45.58 -9.59 -7.80
C GLY A 118 45.02 -8.18 -7.61
N GLU A 119 44.25 -7.69 -8.58
CA GLU A 119 43.55 -6.40 -8.53
C GLU A 119 42.09 -6.50 -8.01
N THR A 120 41.60 -7.72 -7.77
CA THR A 120 40.22 -7.96 -7.32
C THR A 120 40.15 -8.05 -5.80
N TYR A 121 39.10 -7.46 -5.23
CA TYR A 121 38.76 -7.55 -3.82
C TYR A 121 37.63 -8.54 -3.63
N ARG A 122 37.78 -9.43 -2.66
CA ARG A 122 36.81 -10.47 -2.32
C ARG A 122 36.42 -10.39 -0.85
N VAL A 123 35.18 -10.77 -0.57
CA VAL A 123 34.67 -10.92 0.78
C VAL A 123 34.24 -12.37 0.96
N LEU A 124 34.93 -13.07 1.86
CA LEU A 124 34.66 -14.46 2.21
C LEU A 124 33.72 -14.47 3.41
N VAL A 125 32.65 -15.24 3.31
CA VAL A 125 31.58 -15.31 4.32
C VAL A 125 31.33 -16.76 4.68
N GLU A 126 31.57 -17.11 5.94
CA GLU A 126 31.29 -18.43 6.49
C GLU A 126 30.09 -18.35 7.43
N LEU A 127 29.09 -19.20 7.16
CA LEU A 127 27.82 -19.23 7.89
C LEU A 127 27.58 -20.62 8.51
N PRO A 128 28.20 -20.93 9.66
CA PRO A 128 27.95 -22.20 10.35
C PRO A 128 26.49 -22.33 10.80
N GLY A 129 25.88 -23.48 10.50
CA GLY A 129 24.52 -23.81 10.92
C GLY A 129 23.40 -23.06 10.20
N VAL A 130 23.68 -22.36 9.09
CA VAL A 130 22.64 -21.73 8.27
C VAL A 130 21.70 -22.79 7.66
N SER A 131 20.39 -22.61 7.81
CA SER A 131 19.38 -23.56 7.32
C SER A 131 18.97 -23.32 5.87
N ASP A 132 18.95 -22.06 5.43
CA ASP A 132 18.62 -21.67 4.06
C ASP A 132 19.72 -20.77 3.48
N VAL A 133 20.55 -21.36 2.62
CA VAL A 133 21.69 -20.67 2.02
C VAL A 133 21.23 -19.63 1.00
N ASN A 134 20.14 -19.86 0.27
CA ASN A 134 19.66 -18.94 -0.75
C ASN A 134 19.05 -17.68 -0.12
N ALA A 135 18.32 -17.84 0.98
CA ALA A 135 17.83 -16.70 1.76
C ALA A 135 19.00 -15.86 2.31
N ALA A 136 20.08 -16.50 2.77
CA ALA A 136 21.28 -15.80 3.21
C ALA A 136 21.98 -15.05 2.07
N ILE A 137 22.12 -15.68 0.88
CA ILE A 137 22.68 -15.03 -0.31
C ILE A 137 21.88 -13.78 -0.69
N ALA A 138 20.55 -13.87 -0.70
CA ALA A 138 19.67 -12.75 -1.01
C ALA A 138 19.80 -11.60 0.00
N MET A 139 19.95 -11.92 1.30
CA MET A 139 20.20 -10.92 2.35
C MET A 139 21.58 -10.28 2.24
N ILE A 140 22.63 -11.05 1.92
CA ILE A 140 24.01 -10.58 1.88
C ILE A 140 24.27 -9.71 0.65
N GLY A 141 23.86 -10.18 -0.53
CA GLY A 141 24.14 -9.51 -1.81
C GLY A 141 23.20 -8.34 -2.12
N GLY A 142 21.96 -8.34 -1.60
CA GLY A 142 21.00 -7.28 -1.90
C GLY A 142 21.24 -6.03 -1.06
N THR A 143 21.50 -4.87 -1.67
CA THR A 143 21.41 -3.58 -0.97
C THR A 143 19.94 -3.17 -0.94
N PRO A 144 19.26 -3.16 0.23
CA PRO A 144 17.90 -2.68 0.29
C PRO A 144 17.87 -1.19 -0.06
N ILE A 145 17.21 -0.84 -1.16
CA ILE A 145 17.01 0.55 -1.55
C ILE A 145 15.70 1.01 -0.93
N LEU A 146 15.81 1.72 0.20
CA LEU A 146 14.67 2.37 0.85
C LEU A 146 14.50 3.78 0.27
N GLU A 147 13.35 4.04 -0.34
CA GLU A 147 13.01 5.36 -0.87
C GLU A 147 11.68 5.85 -0.29
N PHE A 148 11.58 7.15 -0.07
CA PHE A 148 10.32 7.81 0.25
C PHE A 148 9.90 8.62 -0.97
N ARG A 149 8.66 8.43 -1.40
CA ARG A 149 8.10 9.11 -2.57
C ARG A 149 6.79 9.81 -2.19
N GLU A 150 6.53 10.93 -2.85
CA GLU A 150 5.30 11.71 -2.71
C GLU A 150 4.41 11.50 -3.93
N GLU A 151 3.12 11.76 -3.79
CA GLU A 151 2.21 11.77 -4.94
C GLU A 151 2.73 12.73 -6.03
N ASN A 152 2.89 12.19 -7.23
CA ASN A 152 3.28 12.97 -8.39
C ASN A 152 2.09 13.80 -8.88
N ASN A 153 2.12 15.07 -8.51
CA ASN A 153 1.12 16.08 -8.91
C ASN A 153 1.62 16.94 -10.08
N VAL A 154 2.73 16.57 -10.72
CA VAL A 154 3.23 17.28 -11.89
C VAL A 154 2.32 16.93 -13.06
N PRO A 155 1.65 17.89 -13.71
CA PRO A 155 0.82 17.59 -14.86
C PRO A 155 1.65 16.90 -15.96
N PRO A 156 1.04 16.06 -16.80
CA PRO A 156 1.68 15.57 -18.00
C PRO A 156 2.33 16.71 -18.77
N ARG A 157 3.54 16.50 -19.27
CA ARG A 157 4.17 17.46 -20.17
C ARG A 157 3.28 17.68 -21.38
N ASP A 158 3.38 18.86 -21.98
CA ASP A 158 2.73 19.11 -23.25
C ASP A 158 3.24 18.15 -24.33
N LEU A 159 2.37 17.86 -25.31
CA LEU A 159 2.74 17.11 -26.50
C LEU A 159 3.76 17.90 -27.31
N THR A 160 4.73 17.20 -27.88
CA THR A 160 5.60 17.79 -28.91
C THR A 160 4.79 17.98 -30.21
N GLU A 161 5.23 18.88 -31.09
CA GLU A 161 4.57 19.08 -32.39
C GLU A 161 4.51 17.78 -33.22
N GLU A 162 5.53 16.91 -33.08
CA GLU A 162 5.56 15.59 -33.73
C GLU A 162 4.49 14.65 -33.16
N GLU A 163 4.39 14.54 -31.84
CA GLU A 163 3.36 13.72 -31.17
C GLU A 163 1.95 14.21 -31.47
N GLN A 164 1.74 15.53 -31.46
CA GLN A 164 0.45 16.10 -31.86
C GLN A 164 0.15 15.79 -33.33
N GLY A 165 1.12 15.92 -34.24
CA GLY A 165 0.94 15.55 -35.64
C GLY A 165 0.61 14.08 -35.86
N GLN A 166 1.15 13.18 -35.04
CA GLN A 166 0.79 11.75 -35.05
C GLN A 166 -0.66 11.53 -34.61
N ILE A 167 -1.09 12.19 -33.52
CA ILE A 167 -2.48 12.16 -33.04
C ILE A 167 -3.43 12.67 -34.11
N ASP A 168 -3.13 13.83 -34.68
CA ASP A 168 -3.98 14.47 -35.69
C ASP A 168 -4.12 13.58 -36.93
N THR A 169 -3.02 13.00 -37.40
CA THR A 169 -3.03 12.10 -38.55
C THR A 169 -3.87 10.86 -38.27
N TYR A 170 -3.64 10.20 -37.13
CA TYR A 170 -4.41 9.02 -36.73
C TYR A 170 -5.91 9.33 -36.59
N ASN A 171 -6.25 10.46 -35.96
CA ASN A 171 -7.64 10.84 -35.72
C ASN A 171 -8.37 11.21 -37.01
N VAL A 172 -7.70 11.81 -37.99
CA VAL A 172 -8.25 12.02 -39.34
C VAL A 172 -8.54 10.67 -40.01
N GLU A 173 -7.59 9.73 -39.98
CA GLU A 173 -7.78 8.38 -40.55
C GLU A 173 -8.93 7.61 -39.84
N ALA A 174 -9.01 7.71 -38.52
CA ALA A 174 -10.08 7.10 -37.72
C ALA A 174 -11.45 7.71 -38.05
N SER A 175 -11.54 9.04 -38.17
CA SER A 175 -12.74 9.76 -38.61
C SER A 175 -13.17 9.36 -40.03
N ASP A 176 -12.22 9.23 -40.95
CA ASP A 176 -12.48 8.78 -42.33
C ASP A 176 -12.97 7.33 -42.35
N LYS A 177 -12.38 6.45 -41.53
CA LYS A 177 -12.82 5.06 -41.35
C LYS A 177 -14.26 5.01 -40.81
N ALA A 178 -14.59 5.86 -39.83
CA ALA A 178 -15.94 5.92 -39.26
C ALA A 178 -16.94 6.45 -40.30
N SER A 179 -16.55 7.46 -41.08
CA SER A 179 -17.37 8.01 -42.15
C SER A 179 -17.63 6.98 -43.27
N ALA A 180 -16.62 6.17 -43.61
CA ALA A 180 -16.77 5.07 -44.56
C ALA A 180 -17.69 3.96 -44.04
N ALA A 181 -17.57 3.59 -42.77
CA ALA A 181 -18.46 2.64 -42.11
C ALA A 181 -19.91 3.15 -42.09
N LEU A 182 -20.13 4.44 -41.79
CA LEU A 182 -21.46 5.05 -41.84
C LEU A 182 -22.03 5.07 -43.26
N ALA A 183 -21.20 5.32 -44.27
CA ALA A 183 -21.63 5.28 -45.67
C ALA A 183 -22.06 3.87 -46.11
N ARG A 184 -21.38 2.82 -45.66
CA ARG A 184 -21.77 1.42 -45.88
C ARG A 184 -23.14 1.11 -45.29
N ILE A 185 -23.34 1.47 -44.02
CA ILE A 185 -24.61 1.31 -43.31
C ILE A 185 -25.73 2.10 -44.01
N SER A 186 -25.47 3.35 -44.38
CA SER A 186 -26.41 4.20 -45.11
C SER A 186 -26.72 3.68 -46.52
N GLY A 187 -25.80 2.92 -47.11
CA GLY A 187 -25.95 2.22 -48.39
C GLY A 187 -26.76 0.91 -48.31
N GLY A 188 -27.20 0.52 -47.12
CA GLY A 188 -28.05 -0.66 -46.88
C GLY A 188 -27.30 -1.89 -46.38
N GLU A 189 -26.00 -1.79 -46.10
CA GLU A 189 -25.28 -2.86 -45.42
C GLU A 189 -25.78 -3.01 -43.97
N SER A 190 -25.78 -4.24 -43.44
CA SER A 190 -26.23 -4.49 -42.07
C SER A 190 -25.33 -3.78 -41.06
N PHE A 191 -25.94 -3.08 -40.11
CA PHE A 191 -25.22 -2.50 -38.97
C PHE A 191 -24.41 -3.57 -38.22
N GLU A 192 -24.97 -4.77 -38.08
CA GLU A 192 -24.36 -5.88 -37.36
C GLU A 192 -23.06 -6.34 -38.03
N ASP A 193 -23.07 -6.44 -39.35
CA ASP A 193 -21.93 -6.91 -40.13
C ASP A 193 -20.82 -5.85 -40.14
N VAL A 194 -21.19 -4.59 -40.34
CA VAL A 194 -20.24 -3.48 -40.28
C VAL A 194 -19.62 -3.39 -38.89
N ALA A 195 -20.42 -3.49 -37.82
CA ALA A 195 -19.90 -3.47 -36.45
C ALA A 195 -18.90 -4.60 -36.17
N LYS A 196 -19.21 -5.84 -36.56
CA LYS A 196 -18.30 -6.99 -36.41
C LYS A 196 -16.99 -6.82 -37.14
N GLU A 197 -17.02 -6.16 -38.29
CA GLU A 197 -15.84 -5.96 -39.13
C GLU A 197 -14.96 -4.81 -38.60
N VAL A 198 -15.56 -3.64 -38.35
CA VAL A 198 -14.80 -2.39 -38.22
C VAL A 198 -14.74 -1.83 -36.81
N SER A 199 -15.64 -2.23 -35.91
CA SER A 199 -15.66 -1.71 -34.54
C SER A 199 -14.38 -2.11 -33.80
N GLU A 200 -13.88 -1.17 -33.01
CA GLU A 200 -12.68 -1.28 -32.19
C GLU A 200 -13.02 -1.39 -30.69
N ASP A 201 -14.29 -1.22 -30.33
CA ASP A 201 -14.81 -1.67 -29.03
C ASP A 201 -15.14 -3.17 -29.09
N GLU A 202 -14.48 -3.97 -28.25
CA GLU A 202 -14.59 -5.43 -28.27
C GLU A 202 -16.03 -5.91 -28.01
N LYS A 203 -16.74 -5.26 -27.09
CA LYS A 203 -18.11 -5.64 -26.74
C LYS A 203 -19.06 -5.42 -27.93
N SER A 204 -19.02 -4.23 -28.53
CA SER A 204 -19.76 -3.91 -29.75
C SER A 204 -19.37 -4.87 -30.87
N LYS A 205 -18.08 -5.05 -31.14
CA LYS A 205 -17.60 -5.89 -32.23
C LYS A 205 -18.13 -7.31 -32.17
N VAL A 206 -17.98 -7.97 -31.02
CA VAL A 206 -18.40 -9.36 -30.83
C VAL A 206 -19.93 -9.51 -30.90
N ASN A 207 -20.67 -8.52 -30.40
CA ASN A 207 -22.13 -8.56 -30.32
C ASN A 207 -22.85 -7.84 -31.47
N GLY A 208 -22.19 -7.63 -32.62
CA GLY A 208 -22.86 -7.05 -33.77
C GLY A 208 -23.33 -5.61 -33.53
N GLY A 209 -22.55 -4.87 -32.76
CA GLY A 209 -22.82 -3.51 -32.33
C GLY A 209 -23.55 -3.41 -30.99
N TYR A 210 -24.21 -4.46 -30.52
CA TYR A 210 -25.05 -4.36 -29.32
C TYR A 210 -24.25 -4.07 -28.04
N ILE A 211 -24.55 -2.93 -27.39
CA ILE A 211 -23.92 -2.55 -26.11
C ILE A 211 -24.88 -2.58 -24.92
N GLY A 212 -26.16 -2.91 -25.15
CA GLY A 212 -27.17 -2.98 -24.10
C GLY A 212 -28.00 -1.71 -23.98
N PHE A 213 -28.57 -1.52 -22.80
CA PHE A 213 -29.39 -0.35 -22.47
C PHE A 213 -28.52 0.75 -21.85
N VAL A 214 -28.66 1.96 -22.35
CA VAL A 214 -27.96 3.17 -21.88
C VAL A 214 -28.97 4.08 -21.20
N SER A 215 -28.60 4.58 -20.02
CA SER A 215 -29.34 5.56 -19.22
C SER A 215 -28.57 6.89 -19.16
N GLU A 216 -29.22 7.94 -18.67
CA GLU A 216 -28.59 9.25 -18.44
C GLU A 216 -27.34 9.16 -17.53
N GLN A 217 -27.34 8.22 -16.60
CA GLN A 217 -26.26 8.00 -15.62
C GLN A 217 -25.18 7.01 -16.11
N SER A 218 -25.31 6.49 -17.33
CA SER A 218 -24.33 5.56 -17.89
C SER A 218 -23.04 6.28 -18.29
N ILE A 219 -21.96 5.52 -18.48
CA ILE A 219 -20.64 6.02 -18.93
C ILE A 219 -20.62 6.55 -20.37
N TYR A 220 -21.79 6.75 -20.99
CA TYR A 220 -21.96 7.16 -22.39
C TYR A 220 -22.92 8.35 -22.51
N PRO A 221 -22.62 9.49 -21.89
CA PRO A 221 -23.54 10.62 -21.83
C PRO A 221 -23.86 11.20 -23.22
N GLU A 222 -22.89 11.28 -24.14
CA GLU A 222 -23.17 11.79 -25.49
C GLU A 222 -24.05 10.84 -26.31
N ILE A 223 -23.89 9.53 -26.10
CA ILE A 223 -24.71 8.50 -26.75
C ILE A 223 -26.15 8.58 -26.24
N PHE A 224 -26.34 8.75 -24.93
CA PHE A 224 -27.67 8.93 -24.34
C PHE A 224 -28.35 10.19 -24.88
N ALA A 225 -27.65 11.33 -24.89
CA ALA A 225 -28.18 12.60 -25.39
C ALA A 225 -28.60 12.52 -26.87
N TRP A 226 -27.84 11.78 -27.69
CA TRP A 226 -28.26 11.50 -29.07
C TRP A 226 -29.51 10.62 -29.11
N ALA A 227 -29.52 9.52 -28.35
CA ALA A 227 -30.60 8.53 -28.37
C ALA A 227 -31.94 9.09 -27.88
N GLU A 228 -31.91 10.03 -26.92
CA GLU A 228 -33.10 10.74 -26.42
C GLU A 228 -33.85 11.47 -27.54
N ASN A 229 -33.10 12.05 -28.48
CA ASN A 229 -33.64 12.80 -29.61
C ASN A 229 -33.88 11.94 -30.87
N ALA A 230 -33.45 10.68 -30.84
CA ALA A 230 -33.64 9.71 -31.92
C ALA A 230 -34.96 8.92 -31.74
N THR A 231 -35.41 8.26 -32.79
CA THR A 231 -36.53 7.31 -32.75
C THR A 231 -36.03 5.87 -32.89
N GLU A 232 -36.89 4.89 -32.60
CA GLU A 232 -36.54 3.49 -32.77
C GLU A 232 -36.21 3.17 -34.23
N GLY A 233 -35.05 2.54 -34.44
CA GLY A 233 -34.49 2.24 -35.75
C GLY A 233 -33.58 3.32 -36.33
N ASP A 234 -33.54 4.53 -35.74
CA ASP A 234 -32.67 5.60 -36.21
C ASP A 234 -31.20 5.23 -36.05
N ILE A 235 -30.41 5.72 -37.00
CA ILE A 235 -28.95 5.65 -37.04
C ILE A 235 -28.43 7.09 -37.14
N THR A 236 -27.28 7.37 -36.54
CA THR A 236 -26.66 8.70 -36.64
C THR A 236 -26.50 9.13 -38.10
N LYS A 237 -26.88 10.38 -38.41
CA LYS A 237 -26.78 10.92 -39.79
C LYS A 237 -25.37 11.40 -40.13
N LYS A 238 -24.53 11.56 -39.11
CA LYS A 238 -23.12 11.93 -39.16
C LYS A 238 -22.42 11.16 -38.06
N VAL A 239 -21.14 10.90 -38.23
CA VAL A 239 -20.29 10.38 -37.17
C VAL A 239 -20.38 11.31 -35.96
N VAL A 240 -20.59 10.74 -34.77
CA VAL A 240 -20.62 11.46 -33.51
C VAL A 240 -19.23 11.36 -32.88
N GLU A 241 -18.57 12.48 -32.66
CA GLU A 241 -17.29 12.51 -31.96
C GLU A 241 -17.52 12.58 -30.45
N THR A 242 -16.85 11.71 -29.71
CA THR A 242 -16.86 11.64 -28.24
C THR A 242 -15.43 11.71 -27.71
N ASP A 243 -15.26 11.76 -26.39
CA ASP A 243 -13.93 11.66 -25.75
C ASP A 243 -13.22 10.32 -25.99
N GLY A 244 -13.95 9.26 -26.34
CA GLY A 244 -13.37 7.94 -26.62
C GLY A 244 -13.07 7.69 -28.10
N GLY A 245 -13.77 8.37 -29.02
CA GLY A 245 -13.62 8.08 -30.43
C GLY A 245 -14.70 8.64 -31.33
N TYR A 246 -14.90 7.95 -32.44
CA TYR A 246 -15.84 8.27 -33.49
C TYR A 246 -16.94 7.21 -33.52
N GLU A 247 -18.14 7.62 -33.18
CA GLU A 247 -19.28 6.74 -32.94
C GLU A 247 -20.30 6.77 -34.08
N ILE A 248 -20.78 5.59 -34.45
CA ILE A 248 -22.02 5.42 -35.21
C ILE A 248 -23.01 4.73 -34.29
N ILE A 249 -24.10 5.41 -34.00
CA ILE A 249 -25.05 4.96 -32.99
C ILE A 249 -26.33 4.55 -33.70
N LYS A 250 -26.89 3.42 -33.31
CA LYS A 250 -28.23 2.98 -33.68
C LYS A 250 -29.06 2.80 -32.42
N ARG A 251 -30.23 3.42 -32.40
CA ARG A 251 -31.23 3.19 -31.35
C ARG A 251 -32.13 2.03 -31.77
N ALA A 252 -32.02 0.90 -31.10
CA ALA A 252 -32.79 -0.31 -31.42
C ALA A 252 -34.15 -0.37 -30.70
N GLY A 253 -34.31 0.36 -29.59
CA GLY A 253 -35.50 0.30 -28.76
C GLY A 253 -35.41 1.21 -27.54
N GLN A 254 -36.41 1.11 -26.67
CA GLN A 254 -36.40 1.74 -25.35
C GLN A 254 -37.15 0.87 -24.34
N LYS A 255 -36.88 1.09 -23.06
CA LYS A 255 -37.66 0.53 -21.94
C LYS A 255 -37.69 1.50 -20.78
N ASP A 256 -38.59 1.22 -19.84
CA ASP A 256 -38.58 1.86 -18.53
C ASP A 256 -37.37 1.36 -17.72
N GLY A 257 -36.62 2.30 -17.17
CA GLY A 257 -35.48 2.07 -16.27
C GLY A 257 -35.88 2.18 -14.80
N ALA A 258 -34.92 2.57 -13.96
CA ALA A 258 -35.16 2.77 -12.54
C ALA A 258 -36.14 3.92 -12.27
N ILE A 259 -36.95 3.79 -11.22
CA ILE A 259 -37.82 4.86 -10.75
C ILE A 259 -36.96 6.04 -10.30
N GLN A 260 -37.20 7.21 -10.88
CA GLN A 260 -36.61 8.48 -10.49
C GLN A 260 -37.65 9.30 -9.73
N THR A 261 -37.22 9.90 -8.62
CA THR A 261 -38.06 10.74 -7.77
C THR A 261 -37.53 12.17 -7.81
N THR A 262 -38.42 13.12 -8.10
CA THR A 262 -38.17 14.55 -7.90
C THR A 262 -38.77 14.95 -6.58
N ALA A 263 -37.97 15.54 -5.70
CA ALA A 263 -38.43 15.94 -4.38
C ALA A 263 -37.76 17.23 -3.89
N SER A 264 -38.43 17.85 -2.93
CA SER A 264 -37.89 18.93 -2.11
C SER A 264 -38.03 18.58 -0.63
N HIS A 265 -37.21 19.19 0.23
CA HIS A 265 -37.35 19.04 1.68
C HIS A 265 -37.14 20.34 2.46
N ILE A 266 -37.61 20.34 3.71
CA ILE A 266 -37.30 21.35 4.72
C ILE A 266 -36.68 20.59 5.89
N LEU A 267 -35.41 20.88 6.20
CA LEU A 267 -34.69 20.26 7.30
C LEU A 267 -34.77 21.14 8.54
N ILE A 268 -35.24 20.60 9.67
CA ILE A 268 -35.12 21.21 10.99
C ILE A 268 -34.19 20.35 11.83
N CYS A 269 -32.92 20.74 11.88
CA CYS A 269 -31.88 20.03 12.63
C CYS A 269 -31.91 20.43 14.11
N TYR A 270 -31.45 19.54 14.99
CA TYR A 270 -31.46 19.74 16.45
C TYR A 270 -30.10 19.45 17.07
N LEU A 271 -29.90 19.88 18.32
CA LEU A 271 -28.66 19.66 19.05
C LEU A 271 -28.31 18.16 19.13
N GLY A 272 -27.18 17.80 18.53
CA GLY A 272 -26.69 16.41 18.46
C GLY A 272 -27.03 15.67 17.16
N ALA A 273 -27.78 16.30 16.25
CA ALA A 273 -27.91 15.81 14.88
C ALA A 273 -26.59 15.99 14.10
N LYS A 274 -26.36 15.15 13.09
CA LYS A 274 -25.14 15.18 12.29
C LYS A 274 -25.08 16.45 11.44
N ASN A 275 -23.90 17.06 11.36
CA ASN A 275 -23.64 18.28 10.58
C ASN A 275 -24.57 19.45 10.93
N CYS A 276 -24.90 19.60 12.21
CA CYS A 276 -25.83 20.61 12.71
C CYS A 276 -25.26 21.31 13.95
N ASP A 277 -25.19 22.64 13.91
CA ASP A 277 -24.76 23.48 15.03
C ASP A 277 -25.96 24.08 15.81
N ALA A 278 -27.15 23.50 15.65
CA ALA A 278 -28.35 24.03 16.28
C ALA A 278 -28.30 23.89 17.81
N THR A 279 -28.84 24.90 18.48
CA THR A 279 -29.01 24.91 19.94
C THR A 279 -30.37 24.39 20.39
N MET A 280 -31.31 24.22 19.45
CA MET A 280 -32.65 23.74 19.72
C MET A 280 -32.65 22.27 20.16
N THR A 281 -33.49 21.94 21.13
CA THR A 281 -33.70 20.56 21.55
C THR A 281 -34.46 19.77 20.48
N LYS A 282 -34.33 18.45 20.52
CA LYS A 282 -35.08 17.55 19.62
C LYS A 282 -36.60 17.74 19.70
N GLN A 283 -37.13 18.05 20.89
CA GLN A 283 -38.57 18.30 21.07
C GLN A 283 -39.02 19.63 20.44
N GLU A 284 -38.20 20.67 20.55
CA GLU A 284 -38.46 21.97 19.92
C GLU A 284 -38.40 21.86 18.39
N ALA A 285 -37.40 21.15 17.86
CA ALA A 285 -37.27 20.89 16.42
C ALA A 285 -38.47 20.11 15.87
N LEU A 286 -38.96 19.10 16.60
CA LEU A 286 -40.17 18.37 16.21
C LEU A 286 -41.40 19.27 16.18
N ALA A 287 -41.58 20.12 17.21
CA ALA A 287 -42.72 21.03 17.28
C ALA A 287 -42.71 22.04 16.12
N GLU A 288 -41.52 22.56 15.78
CA GLU A 288 -41.36 23.48 14.65
C GLU A 288 -41.59 22.78 13.31
N ALA A 289 -41.05 21.57 13.12
CA ALA A 289 -41.29 20.80 11.91
C ALA A 289 -42.78 20.46 11.74
N GLN A 290 -43.51 20.16 12.82
CA GLN A 290 -44.96 19.93 12.79
C GLN A 290 -45.74 21.20 12.42
N ARG A 291 -45.31 22.37 12.90
CA ARG A 291 -45.91 23.66 12.53
C ARG A 291 -45.76 23.91 11.03
N ILE A 292 -44.53 23.82 10.52
CA ILE A 292 -44.23 24.03 9.11
C ILE A 292 -44.98 23.01 8.24
N TYR A 293 -45.03 21.74 8.65
CA TYR A 293 -45.79 20.70 7.95
C TYR A 293 -47.26 21.07 7.79
N GLY A 294 -47.90 21.64 8.83
CA GLY A 294 -49.31 22.05 8.79
C GLY A 294 -49.59 23.25 7.88
N GLU A 295 -48.58 24.06 7.58
CA GLU A 295 -48.66 25.24 6.70
C GLU A 295 -48.24 24.94 5.25
N ALA A 296 -47.45 23.87 5.07
CA ALA A 296 -46.85 23.50 3.79
C ALA A 296 -47.88 23.01 2.77
N ASN A 297 -47.76 23.52 1.55
CA ASN A 297 -48.47 23.08 0.37
C ASN A 297 -47.59 23.28 -0.87
N ALA A 298 -48.01 22.73 -2.01
CA ALA A 298 -47.23 22.78 -3.25
C ALA A 298 -46.84 24.19 -3.71
N THR A 299 -47.59 25.24 -3.32
CA THR A 299 -47.34 26.61 -3.78
C THR A 299 -46.41 27.42 -2.87
N ASN A 300 -46.29 27.06 -1.59
CA ASN A 300 -45.45 27.80 -0.62
C ASN A 300 -44.25 26.98 -0.10
N PHE A 301 -44.11 25.72 -0.52
CA PHE A 301 -43.08 24.83 0.01
C PHE A 301 -41.66 25.41 -0.12
N ALA A 302 -41.33 25.93 -1.31
CA ALA A 302 -40.02 26.51 -1.57
C ALA A 302 -39.76 27.77 -0.73
N ASP A 303 -40.77 28.58 -0.44
CA ASP A 303 -40.63 29.77 0.40
C ASP A 303 -40.43 29.38 1.87
N LEU A 304 -41.21 28.42 2.37
CA LEU A 304 -41.03 27.86 3.71
C LEU A 304 -39.64 27.21 3.87
N ALA A 305 -39.15 26.54 2.82
CA ALA A 305 -37.80 25.97 2.82
C ALA A 305 -36.72 27.06 2.92
N LYS A 306 -36.85 28.15 2.15
CA LYS A 306 -35.89 29.27 2.22
C LYS A 306 -35.90 29.98 3.57
N GLU A 307 -37.07 30.08 4.19
CA GLU A 307 -37.23 30.80 5.45
C GLU A 307 -36.82 29.96 6.67
N HIS A 308 -37.10 28.65 6.65
CA HIS A 308 -37.03 27.82 7.86
C HIS A 308 -36.06 26.65 7.78
N SER A 309 -35.62 26.22 6.59
CA SER A 309 -34.72 25.08 6.50
C SER A 309 -33.35 25.41 7.08
N THR A 310 -32.83 24.49 7.88
CA THR A 310 -31.49 24.51 8.48
C THR A 310 -30.44 23.83 7.59
N GLU A 311 -30.84 23.33 6.41
CA GLU A 311 -29.89 22.84 5.41
C GLU A 311 -29.08 24.00 4.81
N PRO A 312 -27.74 23.90 4.75
CA PRO A 312 -26.92 24.89 4.08
C PRO A 312 -27.31 25.08 2.61
N GLY A 313 -27.63 26.32 2.21
CA GLY A 313 -27.98 26.68 0.82
C GLY A 313 -29.47 26.58 0.49
N ALA A 314 -30.32 26.20 1.45
CA ALA A 314 -31.77 26.13 1.25
C ALA A 314 -32.40 27.48 0.89
N GLU A 315 -31.80 28.59 1.32
CA GLU A 315 -32.20 29.96 0.96
C GLU A 315 -32.07 30.22 -0.56
N VAL A 316 -31.23 29.45 -1.25
CA VAL A 316 -31.04 29.51 -2.71
C VAL A 316 -31.90 28.46 -3.41
N THR A 317 -31.82 27.20 -2.97
CA THR A 317 -32.45 26.07 -3.67
C THR A 317 -33.95 25.97 -3.42
N GLY A 318 -34.47 26.59 -2.36
CA GLY A 318 -35.85 26.36 -1.90
C GLY A 318 -36.09 24.92 -1.45
N GLY A 319 -35.05 24.25 -0.95
CA GLY A 319 -35.12 22.87 -0.49
C GLY A 319 -35.15 21.83 -1.60
N SER A 320 -34.94 22.20 -2.86
CA SER A 320 -34.96 21.25 -3.97
C SER A 320 -33.80 20.25 -3.89
N LEU A 321 -34.12 18.97 -4.02
CA LEU A 321 -33.17 17.86 -4.06
C LEU A 321 -32.91 17.36 -5.49
N GLY A 322 -33.52 18.02 -6.49
CA GLY A 322 -33.50 17.57 -7.88
C GLY A 322 -34.19 16.22 -8.08
N THR A 323 -33.83 15.55 -9.18
CA THR A 323 -34.29 14.20 -9.51
C THR A 323 -33.21 13.19 -9.17
N PHE A 324 -33.58 12.11 -8.50
CA PHE A 324 -32.64 11.07 -8.08
C PHE A 324 -33.26 9.67 -8.10
N GLY A 325 -32.40 8.67 -8.23
CA GLY A 325 -32.79 7.26 -8.24
C GLY A 325 -32.81 6.62 -6.85
N PRO A 326 -33.12 5.32 -6.77
CA PRO A 326 -33.16 4.57 -5.52
C PRO A 326 -31.79 4.56 -4.80
N GLY A 327 -31.81 4.56 -3.47
CA GLY A 327 -30.60 4.56 -2.63
C GLY A 327 -29.88 5.91 -2.53
N ALA A 328 -30.36 6.97 -3.19
CA ALA A 328 -29.73 8.29 -3.16
C ALA A 328 -30.02 9.11 -1.89
N LYS A 329 -30.86 8.59 -0.97
CA LYS A 329 -31.23 9.24 0.30
C LYS A 329 -31.08 8.26 1.46
N VAL A 330 -31.02 8.77 2.69
CA VAL A 330 -30.91 7.91 3.88
C VAL A 330 -32.16 7.05 4.05
N PRO A 331 -32.07 5.85 4.65
CA PRO A 331 -33.15 4.86 4.63
C PRO A 331 -34.51 5.37 5.12
N ALA A 332 -34.55 6.13 6.22
CA ALA A 332 -35.81 6.67 6.76
C ALA A 332 -36.47 7.71 5.84
N PHE A 333 -35.66 8.52 5.14
CA PHE A 333 -36.15 9.49 4.17
C PHE A 333 -36.71 8.78 2.94
N GLU A 334 -36.00 7.76 2.45
CA GLU A 334 -36.40 6.96 1.29
C GLU A 334 -37.66 6.13 1.56
N GLU A 335 -37.77 5.51 2.74
CA GLU A 335 -38.98 4.78 3.16
C GLU A 335 -40.22 5.69 3.14
N ALA A 336 -40.08 6.92 3.64
CA ALA A 336 -41.16 7.89 3.61
C ALA A 336 -41.54 8.29 2.17
N LEU A 337 -40.57 8.58 1.30
CA LEU A 337 -40.83 8.87 -0.11
C LEU A 337 -41.50 7.71 -0.86
N ASN A 338 -41.10 6.47 -0.57
CA ASN A 338 -41.68 5.28 -1.20
C ASN A 338 -43.13 5.05 -0.78
N ALA A 339 -43.51 5.44 0.44
CA ALA A 339 -44.90 5.37 0.90
C ALA A 339 -45.78 6.50 0.34
N ALA A 340 -45.18 7.62 -0.07
CA ALA A 340 -45.86 8.81 -0.55
C ALA A 340 -46.22 8.74 -2.04
N LYS A 341 -47.31 9.42 -2.41
CA LYS A 341 -47.70 9.63 -3.80
C LYS A 341 -47.07 10.90 -4.37
N SER A 342 -46.93 10.97 -5.70
CA SER A 342 -46.54 12.22 -6.37
C SER A 342 -47.53 13.35 -6.05
N GLY A 343 -47.00 14.52 -5.72
CA GLY A 343 -47.73 15.68 -5.21
C GLY A 343 -47.99 15.67 -3.70
N GLU A 344 -47.55 14.65 -2.95
CA GLU A 344 -47.78 14.54 -1.52
C GLU A 344 -46.66 15.18 -0.69
N ILE A 345 -47.04 15.89 0.38
CA ILE A 345 -46.12 16.39 1.41
C ILE A 345 -46.26 15.49 2.64
N ILE A 346 -45.13 14.95 3.09
CA ILE A 346 -45.03 14.01 4.20
C ILE A 346 -44.09 14.51 5.28
N GLY A 347 -44.31 14.03 6.50
CA GLY A 347 -43.46 14.27 7.64
C GLY A 347 -44.22 14.81 8.86
N PRO A 348 -43.48 15.27 9.88
CA PRO A 348 -42.01 15.27 9.97
C PRO A 348 -41.41 13.85 10.02
N VAL A 349 -40.40 13.59 9.19
CA VAL A 349 -39.63 12.33 9.14
C VAL A 349 -38.31 12.53 9.87
N GLU A 350 -38.01 11.68 10.85
CA GLU A 350 -36.76 11.76 11.59
C GLU A 350 -35.62 11.01 10.86
N THR A 351 -34.45 11.65 10.75
CA THR A 351 -33.20 11.04 10.28
C THR A 351 -32.04 11.38 11.22
N GLU A 352 -30.82 10.93 10.88
CA GLU A 352 -29.60 11.33 11.60
C GLU A 352 -29.27 12.83 11.49
N PHE A 353 -29.89 13.55 10.54
CA PHE A 353 -29.65 14.97 10.28
C PHE A 353 -30.69 15.89 10.94
N GLY A 354 -31.84 15.36 11.36
CA GLY A 354 -32.93 16.17 11.93
C GLY A 354 -34.32 15.68 11.55
N TYR A 355 -35.30 16.58 11.62
CA TYR A 355 -36.65 16.34 11.12
C TYR A 355 -36.81 16.93 9.72
N HIS A 356 -37.35 16.13 8.80
CA HIS A 356 -37.58 16.54 7.42
C HIS A 356 -39.08 16.63 7.15
N ILE A 357 -39.51 17.75 6.58
CA ILE A 357 -40.74 17.79 5.80
C ILE A 357 -40.36 17.54 4.35
N ILE A 358 -40.98 16.57 3.69
CA ILE A 358 -40.59 16.11 2.36
C ILE A 358 -41.76 16.34 1.41
N TYR A 359 -41.52 16.98 0.28
CA TYR A 359 -42.48 17.11 -0.81
C TYR A 359 -42.04 16.22 -1.96
N LYS A 360 -42.81 15.15 -2.23
CA LYS A 360 -42.60 14.30 -3.39
C LYS A 360 -43.29 14.96 -4.58
N GLU A 361 -42.55 15.67 -5.40
CA GLU A 361 -43.10 16.44 -6.52
C GLU A 361 -43.56 15.53 -7.65
N ALA A 362 -42.69 14.59 -8.04
CA ALA A 362 -42.94 13.66 -9.13
C ALA A 362 -42.19 12.35 -8.92
N GLU A 363 -42.70 11.31 -9.58
CA GLU A 363 -42.07 10.00 -9.66
C GLU A 363 -42.39 9.42 -11.02
N ALA A 364 -41.35 8.99 -11.75
CA ALA A 364 -41.47 8.36 -13.04
C ALA A 364 -40.27 7.43 -13.29
N PRO A 365 -40.43 6.33 -14.04
CA PRO A 365 -39.28 5.57 -14.51
C PRO A 365 -38.39 6.46 -15.40
N SER A 366 -37.08 6.35 -15.25
CA SER A 366 -36.15 6.87 -16.26
C SER A 366 -36.37 6.14 -17.58
N THR A 367 -35.99 6.75 -18.69
CA THR A 367 -35.97 6.04 -19.98
C THR A 367 -34.58 5.46 -20.21
N GLU A 368 -34.52 4.18 -20.60
CA GLU A 368 -33.29 3.55 -21.07
C GLU A 368 -33.41 3.22 -22.55
N TYR A 369 -32.36 3.50 -23.32
CA TYR A 369 -32.33 3.26 -24.76
C TYR A 369 -31.50 2.04 -25.09
N GLU A 370 -32.03 1.15 -25.91
CA GLU A 370 -31.27 0.02 -26.43
C GLU A 370 -30.36 0.50 -27.56
N ILE A 371 -29.05 0.33 -27.38
CA ILE A 371 -28.06 0.89 -28.29
C ILE A 371 -27.26 -0.21 -28.99
N SER A 372 -27.09 -0.04 -30.30
CA SER A 372 -25.98 -0.62 -31.04
C SER A 372 -25.00 0.49 -31.45
N LEU A 373 -23.71 0.20 -31.36
CA LEU A 373 -22.61 1.14 -31.55
C LEU A 373 -21.62 0.55 -32.55
N VAL A 374 -21.10 1.36 -33.47
CA VAL A 374 -19.79 1.10 -34.11
C VAL A 374 -18.85 2.14 -33.56
N HIS A 375 -17.82 1.68 -32.85
CA HIS A 375 -16.83 2.54 -32.21
C HIS A 375 -15.53 2.46 -32.99
N ILE A 376 -14.96 3.61 -33.36
CA ILE A 376 -13.60 3.70 -33.89
C ILE A 376 -12.80 4.59 -32.94
N ARG A 377 -11.74 4.04 -32.38
CA ARG A 377 -10.96 4.70 -31.34
C ARG A 377 -10.30 5.96 -31.91
N LYS A 378 -10.25 7.01 -31.10
CA LYS A 378 -9.35 8.15 -31.34
C LYS A 378 -8.12 8.04 -30.44
N LEU A 379 -7.00 8.53 -30.93
CA LEU A 379 -5.78 8.70 -30.15
C LEU A 379 -5.89 9.98 -29.33
N THR A 380 -5.50 9.90 -28.08
CA THR A 380 -5.50 10.99 -27.11
C THR A 380 -4.08 11.27 -26.63
N ALA A 381 -3.89 12.41 -25.95
CA ALA A 381 -2.60 12.72 -25.34
C ALA A 381 -2.12 11.62 -24.39
N THR A 382 -3.03 10.99 -23.65
CA THR A 382 -2.72 9.90 -22.72
C THR A 382 -2.26 8.61 -23.40
N ASP A 383 -2.55 8.42 -24.69
CA ASP A 383 -2.10 7.25 -25.45
C ASP A 383 -0.66 7.40 -25.96
N VAL A 384 -0.19 8.64 -26.10
CA VAL A 384 1.15 8.97 -26.64
C VAL A 384 2.12 9.32 -25.53
N LEU A 385 1.65 10.04 -24.51
CA LEU A 385 2.47 10.40 -23.37
C LEU A 385 2.78 9.13 -22.54
N PRO A 386 4.03 8.95 -22.11
CA PRO A 386 4.37 7.85 -21.22
C PRO A 386 3.55 7.97 -19.94
N SER A 387 3.08 6.82 -19.43
CA SER A 387 2.45 6.76 -18.10
C SER A 387 3.37 7.41 -17.09
N GLN A 388 2.88 8.46 -16.43
CA GLN A 388 3.63 9.11 -15.37
C GLN A 388 3.64 8.20 -14.15
N ASP A 389 4.83 7.99 -13.57
CA ASP A 389 4.92 7.33 -12.27
C ASP A 389 4.08 8.15 -11.28
N PRO A 390 3.07 7.55 -10.61
CA PRO A 390 2.25 8.26 -9.63
C PRO A 390 3.07 8.71 -8.41
N TRP A 391 4.34 8.30 -8.32
CA TRP A 391 5.24 8.62 -7.23
C TRP A 391 6.46 9.40 -7.71
N MET A 392 6.74 10.50 -7.03
CA MET A 392 7.94 11.31 -7.24
C MET A 392 8.94 11.06 -6.10
N PRO A 393 10.21 10.71 -6.39
CA PRO A 393 11.20 10.47 -5.34
C PRO A 393 11.51 11.73 -4.54
N THR A 394 11.67 11.55 -3.23
CA THR A 394 12.12 12.62 -2.33
C THR A 394 13.62 12.54 -2.08
N LYS A 395 14.15 13.50 -1.31
CA LYS A 395 15.54 13.44 -0.82
C LYS A 395 15.72 12.48 0.36
N LEU A 396 14.63 12.04 1.00
CA LEU A 396 14.68 11.11 2.12
C LEU A 396 14.83 9.68 1.61
N SER A 397 15.81 8.96 2.14
CA SER A 397 16.12 7.59 1.74
C SER A 397 16.66 6.78 2.91
N GLY A 398 16.99 5.51 2.66
CA GLY A 398 17.69 4.64 3.62
C GLY A 398 19.01 5.21 4.15
N LYS A 399 19.64 6.16 3.46
CA LYS A 399 20.84 6.86 3.97
C LYS A 399 20.57 7.60 5.28
N ASN A 400 19.36 8.11 5.47
CA ASN A 400 18.99 8.90 6.62
C ASN A 400 18.37 8.08 7.76
N LEU A 401 18.34 6.75 7.62
CA LEU A 401 17.81 5.85 8.62
C LEU A 401 18.86 5.60 9.72
N ASP A 402 18.54 6.00 10.95
CA ASP A 402 19.34 5.66 12.14
C ASP A 402 19.12 4.18 12.52
N ARG A 403 17.85 3.78 12.61
CA ARG A 403 17.47 2.39 12.89
C ARG A 403 16.02 2.06 12.55
N ALA A 404 15.74 0.77 12.42
CA ALA A 404 14.41 0.20 12.26
C ALA A 404 14.10 -0.80 13.39
N GLU A 405 12.94 -0.69 14.03
CA GLU A 405 12.53 -1.53 15.16
C GLU A 405 11.16 -2.17 14.89
N VAL A 406 11.01 -3.44 15.26
CA VAL A 406 9.69 -4.09 15.24
C VAL A 406 8.89 -3.59 16.43
N VAL A 407 7.72 -3.02 16.17
CA VAL A 407 6.79 -2.51 17.18
C VAL A 407 5.43 -3.17 17.00
N THR A 408 4.63 -3.16 18.07
CA THR A 408 3.24 -3.61 18.02
C THR A 408 2.34 -2.42 18.28
N ASP A 409 1.40 -2.20 17.38
CA ASP A 409 0.39 -1.17 17.55
C ASP A 409 -0.51 -1.49 18.74
N SER A 410 -0.57 -0.57 19.71
CA SER A 410 -1.28 -0.81 20.97
C SER A 410 -2.81 -0.84 20.85
N GLN A 411 -3.37 -0.29 19.77
CA GLN A 411 -4.82 -0.22 19.55
C GLN A 411 -5.34 -1.43 18.77
N THR A 412 -4.57 -1.85 17.77
CA THR A 412 -4.96 -2.89 16.82
C THR A 412 -4.25 -4.23 17.07
N GLY A 413 -3.15 -4.23 17.82
CA GLY A 413 -2.29 -5.39 18.01
C GLY A 413 -1.46 -5.77 16.78
N GLN A 414 -1.48 -4.95 15.72
CA GLN A 414 -0.77 -5.24 14.48
C GLN A 414 0.74 -5.06 14.63
N ILE A 415 1.50 -5.95 13.99
CA ILE A 415 2.96 -5.85 13.93
C ILE A 415 3.34 -4.84 12.85
N GLN A 416 4.24 -3.94 13.20
CA GLN A 416 4.72 -2.85 12.35
C GLN A 416 6.24 -2.71 12.46
N VAL A 417 6.85 -2.05 11.49
CA VAL A 417 8.27 -1.67 11.56
C VAL A 417 8.36 -0.16 11.71
N SER A 418 8.80 0.30 12.88
CA SER A 418 9.09 1.71 13.13
C SER A 418 10.46 2.05 12.58
N LEU A 419 10.53 3.16 11.84
CA LEU A 419 11.76 3.74 11.32
C LEU A 419 12.08 4.99 12.12
N LEU A 420 13.31 5.09 12.62
CA LEU A 420 13.83 6.30 13.22
C LEU A 420 14.91 6.88 12.33
N PHE A 421 14.73 8.14 11.95
CA PHE A 421 15.71 8.86 11.14
C PHE A 421 16.77 9.56 11.99
N ASP A 422 17.91 9.83 11.37
CA ASP A 422 18.92 10.73 11.94
C ASP A 422 18.43 12.20 11.94
N ASN A 423 19.28 13.14 12.37
CA ASN A 423 18.91 14.56 12.46
C ASN A 423 18.56 15.16 11.08
N GLU A 424 19.24 14.74 10.00
CA GLU A 424 19.00 15.22 8.64
C GLU A 424 17.66 14.66 8.14
N GLY A 425 17.46 13.35 8.26
CA GLY A 425 16.23 12.66 7.88
C GLY A 425 15.02 13.11 8.67
N THR A 426 15.17 13.43 9.96
CA THR A 426 14.11 14.02 10.78
C THR A 426 13.62 15.34 10.18
N THR A 427 14.55 16.19 9.72
CA THR A 427 14.22 17.46 9.09
C THR A 427 13.56 17.23 7.73
N LEU A 428 14.11 16.35 6.90
CA LEU A 428 13.54 16.00 5.60
C LEU A 428 12.12 15.41 5.73
N PHE A 429 11.92 14.50 6.68
CA PHE A 429 10.63 13.85 6.90
C PHE A 429 9.57 14.83 7.43
N LYS A 430 9.97 15.74 8.32
CA LYS A 430 9.11 16.85 8.72
C LYS A 430 8.67 17.67 7.52
N ASP A 431 9.62 18.12 6.69
CA ASP A 431 9.29 18.94 5.50
C ASP A 431 8.37 18.19 4.53
N ILE A 432 8.58 16.87 4.35
CA ILE A 432 7.74 15.99 3.53
C ILE A 432 6.32 15.95 4.10
N THR A 433 6.16 15.68 5.40
CA THR A 433 4.84 15.56 6.03
C THR A 433 4.10 16.91 6.09
N GLU A 434 4.81 18.04 6.25
CA GLU A 434 4.23 19.37 6.29
C GLU A 434 3.54 19.77 4.97
N ARG A 435 4.14 19.42 3.83
CA ARG A 435 3.55 19.75 2.50
C ARG A 435 2.57 18.69 1.97
N ASN A 436 2.42 17.56 2.64
CA ASN A 436 1.61 16.42 2.20
C ASN A 436 0.46 16.07 3.16
N ILE A 437 -0.01 17.00 3.99
CA ILE A 437 -1.23 16.80 4.80
C ILE A 437 -2.40 16.37 3.91
N ASP A 438 -3.10 15.33 4.35
CA ASP A 438 -4.20 14.63 3.64
C ASP A 438 -3.79 13.95 2.31
N LYS A 439 -2.48 13.80 2.06
CA LYS A 439 -1.92 13.10 0.89
C LYS A 439 -1.09 11.89 1.29
N GLN A 440 -0.87 10.97 0.35
CA GLN A 440 -0.05 9.79 0.57
C GLN A 440 1.46 10.09 0.46
N VAL A 441 2.23 9.44 1.32
CA VAL A 441 3.68 9.34 1.20
C VAL A 441 4.04 7.86 1.15
N ALA A 442 4.50 7.39 0.00
CA ALA A 442 4.87 6.00 -0.20
C ALA A 442 6.28 5.69 0.28
N ILE A 443 6.43 4.51 0.85
CA ILE A 443 7.67 3.89 1.25
C ILE A 443 7.92 2.75 0.27
N PHE A 444 9.03 2.85 -0.44
CA PHE A 444 9.49 1.86 -1.40
C PHE A 444 10.66 1.09 -0.84
N LEU A 445 10.68 -0.21 -1.11
CA LEU A 445 11.82 -1.08 -0.90
C LEU A 445 12.11 -1.82 -2.19
N ASP A 446 13.31 -1.65 -2.72
CA ASP A 446 13.78 -2.32 -3.95
C ASP A 446 12.84 -2.07 -5.15
N GLY A 447 12.32 -0.85 -5.27
CA GLY A 447 11.40 -0.44 -6.33
C GLY A 447 9.95 -0.89 -6.14
N SER A 448 9.63 -1.63 -5.07
CA SER A 448 8.27 -2.04 -4.73
C SER A 448 7.68 -1.19 -3.62
N VAL A 449 6.42 -0.75 -3.75
CA VAL A 449 5.69 -0.07 -2.68
C VAL A 449 5.44 -1.07 -1.54
N ILE A 450 5.96 -0.78 -0.35
CA ILE A 450 5.69 -1.58 0.85
C ILE A 450 4.66 -0.94 1.77
N SER A 451 4.48 0.39 1.70
CA SER A 451 3.44 1.12 2.44
C SER A 451 3.16 2.46 1.77
N ALA A 452 1.92 2.94 1.77
CA ALA A 452 1.54 4.26 1.24
C ALA A 452 0.49 4.95 2.13
N PRO A 453 0.84 5.27 3.40
CA PRO A 453 -0.08 5.91 4.34
C PRO A 453 -0.39 7.36 3.95
N VAL A 454 -1.58 7.82 4.34
CA VAL A 454 -1.99 9.23 4.28
C VAL A 454 -1.41 9.99 5.46
N VAL A 455 -0.77 11.13 5.22
CA VAL A 455 -0.23 11.99 6.27
C VAL A 455 -1.37 12.78 6.91
N GLN A 456 -1.66 12.50 8.18
CA GLN A 456 -2.73 13.19 8.92
C GLN A 456 -2.24 14.44 9.66
N THR A 457 -0.99 14.44 10.09
CA THR A 457 -0.38 15.52 10.89
C THR A 457 1.09 15.66 10.54
N ILE A 458 1.65 16.85 10.78
CA ILE A 458 3.08 17.11 10.63
C ILE A 458 3.87 16.27 11.65
N ILE A 459 4.84 15.49 11.19
CA ILE A 459 5.67 14.63 12.05
C ILE A 459 7.02 15.32 12.28
N THR A 460 7.30 15.68 13.53
CA THR A 460 8.50 16.46 13.89
C THR A 460 9.57 15.65 14.64
N ASP A 461 9.26 14.41 15.03
CA ASP A 461 10.12 13.55 15.85
C ASP A 461 10.94 12.54 15.03
N GLY A 462 10.83 12.58 13.69
CA GLY A 462 11.61 11.74 12.79
C GLY A 462 11.22 10.26 12.80
N ARG A 463 10.00 9.93 13.25
CA ARG A 463 9.50 8.55 13.27
C ARG A 463 8.53 8.27 12.14
N ALA A 464 8.84 7.27 11.32
CA ALA A 464 7.88 6.71 10.36
C ALA A 464 7.50 5.28 10.76
N VAL A 465 6.38 4.79 10.25
CA VAL A 465 5.88 3.43 10.51
C VAL A 465 5.52 2.77 9.20
N ILE A 466 6.09 1.61 8.95
CA ILE A 466 5.70 0.72 7.86
C ILE A 466 4.64 -0.24 8.40
N SER A 467 3.45 -0.16 7.81
CA SER A 467 2.34 -1.08 8.08
C SER A 467 2.03 -1.89 6.82
N GLY A 468 1.62 -3.16 7.00
CA GLY A 468 1.40 -4.08 5.87
C GLY A 468 0.89 -5.48 6.23
N GLY A 469 0.42 -5.70 7.46
CA GLY A 469 -0.06 -7.03 7.89
C GLY A 469 1.05 -8.07 8.05
N PHE A 470 2.29 -7.63 8.33
CA PHE A 470 3.43 -8.52 8.52
C PHE A 470 3.21 -9.52 9.65
N ASP A 471 3.75 -10.73 9.47
CA ASP A 471 4.02 -11.58 10.62
C ASP A 471 5.30 -11.13 11.38
N LEU A 472 5.52 -11.71 12.56
CA LEU A 472 6.67 -11.34 13.41
C LEU A 472 8.01 -11.65 12.76
N THR A 473 8.09 -12.70 11.94
CA THR A 473 9.31 -13.12 11.25
C THR A 473 9.63 -12.18 10.11
N GLU A 474 8.63 -11.84 9.29
CA GLU A 474 8.73 -10.87 8.19
C GLU A 474 9.13 -9.48 8.70
N ALA A 475 8.49 -9.00 9.77
CA ALA A 475 8.82 -7.70 10.35
C ALA A 475 10.26 -7.66 10.89
N ARG A 476 10.72 -8.74 11.52
CA ARG A 476 12.11 -8.87 11.99
C ARG A 476 13.09 -8.89 10.83
N LEU A 477 12.80 -9.66 9.78
CA LEU A 477 13.63 -9.73 8.60
C LEU A 477 13.72 -8.37 7.91
N LEU A 478 12.60 -7.66 7.78
CA LEU A 478 12.56 -6.31 7.23
C LEU A 478 13.38 -5.33 8.08
N SER A 479 13.16 -5.29 9.41
CA SER A 479 13.94 -4.45 10.34
C SER A 479 15.45 -4.74 10.25
N GLN A 480 15.85 -6.01 10.21
CA GLN A 480 17.25 -6.41 10.05
C GLN A 480 17.84 -5.92 8.72
N ARG A 481 17.11 -6.11 7.61
CA ARG A 481 17.53 -5.63 6.29
C ARG A 481 17.75 -4.12 6.28
N LEU A 482 16.82 -3.36 6.86
CA LEU A 482 16.91 -1.89 6.93
C LEU A 482 18.07 -1.41 7.81
N ASN A 483 18.30 -2.05 8.97
CA ASN A 483 19.41 -1.71 9.88
C ASN A 483 20.80 -2.03 9.33
N ALA A 484 20.91 -3.00 8.43
CA ALA A 484 22.17 -3.34 7.80
C ALA A 484 22.73 -2.19 6.93
N GLY A 485 21.85 -1.31 6.42
CA GLY A 485 22.21 -0.23 5.51
C GLY A 485 22.63 -0.72 4.12
N ALA A 486 22.94 0.23 3.25
CA ALA A 486 23.41 -0.03 1.89
C ALA A 486 24.87 -0.50 1.87
N LEU A 487 25.21 -1.39 0.92
CA LEU A 487 26.62 -1.73 0.67
C LEU A 487 27.34 -0.51 0.07
N PRO A 488 28.55 -0.15 0.54
CA PRO A 488 29.34 0.93 -0.05
C PRO A 488 29.70 0.70 -1.52
N VAL A 489 29.87 -0.56 -1.90
CA VAL A 489 30.03 -1.00 -3.30
C VAL A 489 29.23 -2.28 -3.54
N PRO A 490 28.74 -2.51 -4.78
CA PRO A 490 28.07 -3.75 -5.15
C PRO A 490 28.98 -4.97 -4.96
N VAL A 491 28.39 -6.14 -4.72
CA VAL A 491 29.10 -7.42 -4.62
C VAL A 491 28.41 -8.51 -5.41
N ASP A 492 29.20 -9.35 -6.08
CA ASP A 492 28.72 -10.49 -6.88
C ASP A 492 29.19 -11.80 -6.27
N LEU A 493 28.29 -12.78 -6.16
CA LEU A 493 28.64 -14.13 -5.69
C LEU A 493 29.47 -14.85 -6.77
N VAL A 494 30.71 -15.18 -6.44
CA VAL A 494 31.63 -15.88 -7.36
C VAL A 494 31.80 -17.36 -7.02
N SER A 495 31.54 -17.77 -5.79
CA SER A 495 31.62 -19.18 -5.36
C SER A 495 30.75 -19.44 -4.14
N GLN A 496 30.22 -20.67 -4.05
CA GLN A 496 29.48 -21.24 -2.92
C GLN A 496 30.08 -22.59 -2.51
#